data_AF-A0AAW6PFA1-F1
#
_entry.id   AF-A0AAW6PFA1-F1
#
_cell.length_a   1.000
_cell.length_b   1.000
_cell.length_c   1.000
_cell.angle_alpha   90.00
_cell.angle_beta   90.00
_cell.angle_gamma   90.00
#
_symmetry.space_group_name_H-M   'P 1'
#
loop_
_entity.id
_entity.type
_entity.pdbx_description
1 polymer ?
#
loop_
_entity_poly.entity_id
_entity_poly.type
_entity_poly.pdbx_seq_one_letter_code
_entity_poly.pdbx_strand_id
1 'polypeptide(L)'
;MRYGIWKLVKRWDIRKEDLDHIESPFFAANFIRGELEDRRNGFSCRYDLTQLLDDSHGSRERAVRRVEQGDWLLISRNAFSPLSASERQRYHISPRSMGYLFDPPAPTASIPYPLPRSKPGPPPQPLSPELIAVAGSQHDDRSGNKMMFIGQAVRELAEFQRNKPRLSRTLVVFTAGYSAEMLASARESAELYRAGFVTVQGIEELFRYLNQGKDRKQSPIEHLALFSHGVPQRIAFGHELADESSMDLSVLNYRKLSPAAFADDARLDSHACRTGMGNQPDLPIEEAVQFYPQTNESLAQLLANHLRVRVRAYIRRSDYKNTWGSFEERRLGELCGVTDGNAPSEVWCKEWKSLFDERKALDNRLDYTYQISGAINPVISGTTPYGVPGGHIEFRHQ
;
A
#
# COMPACT_ATOMS: atom_id res chain seq x y z
N MET A 1 10.91 -30.41 12.74
CA MET A 1 10.26 -31.04 11.57
C MET A 1 11.35 -31.52 10.60
N ARG A 2 11.09 -32.46 9.68
CA ARG A 2 12.06 -32.81 8.64
C ARG A 2 12.03 -31.72 7.55
N TYR A 3 13.21 -31.34 7.04
CA TYR A 3 13.36 -30.25 6.08
C TYR A 3 12.77 -30.61 4.71
N GLY A 4 12.30 -29.59 3.98
CA GLY A 4 11.93 -29.72 2.58
C GLY A 4 13.14 -30.07 1.71
N ILE A 5 12.89 -30.77 0.60
CA ILE A 5 13.94 -31.08 -0.38
C ILE A 5 14.12 -29.87 -1.29
N TRP A 6 15.17 -29.09 -1.03
CA TRP A 6 15.66 -28.02 -1.90
C TRP A 6 16.67 -28.60 -2.88
N LYS A 7 16.65 -28.14 -4.14
CA LYS A 7 17.60 -28.52 -5.20
C LYS A 7 18.15 -27.28 -5.92
N LEU A 8 19.42 -27.29 -6.29
CA LEU A 8 20.02 -26.24 -7.14
C LEU A 8 20.21 -26.79 -8.56
N VAL A 9 19.74 -26.07 -9.58
CA VAL A 9 19.87 -26.49 -10.99
C VAL A 9 20.38 -25.35 -11.87
N LYS A 10 21.09 -25.67 -12.94
CA LYS A 10 21.45 -24.69 -13.97
C LYS A 10 20.21 -24.33 -14.79
N ARG A 11 20.02 -23.05 -15.11
CA ARG A 11 18.82 -22.52 -15.80
C ARG A 11 18.47 -23.23 -17.11
N TRP A 12 19.47 -23.74 -17.84
CA TRP A 12 19.28 -24.48 -19.09
C TRP A 12 18.87 -25.96 -18.90
N ASP A 13 19.09 -26.54 -17.72
CA ASP A 13 18.81 -27.95 -17.40
C ASP A 13 17.45 -28.16 -16.71
N ILE A 14 16.76 -27.10 -16.28
CA ILE A 14 15.46 -27.15 -15.55
C ILE A 14 14.38 -28.03 -16.20
N ARG A 15 14.41 -28.20 -17.54
CA ARG A 15 13.46 -29.05 -18.28
C ARG A 15 13.65 -30.57 -18.08
N LYS A 16 14.59 -30.98 -17.22
CA LYS A 16 14.91 -32.38 -16.89
C LYS A 16 14.50 -32.76 -15.45
N GLU A 17 13.88 -31.85 -14.72
CA GLU A 17 13.80 -31.88 -13.25
C GLU A 17 12.36 -31.79 -12.74
N ASP A 18 11.99 -32.72 -11.86
CA ASP A 18 10.60 -33.03 -11.48
C ASP A 18 10.24 -32.45 -10.10
N LEU A 19 10.28 -31.11 -10.00
CA LEU A 19 9.99 -30.33 -8.78
C LEU A 19 9.34 -28.99 -9.18
N ASP A 20 8.15 -28.70 -8.66
CA ASP A 20 7.21 -27.76 -9.29
C ASP A 20 7.48 -26.25 -9.13
N HIS A 21 8.25 -25.84 -8.11
CA HIS A 21 8.38 -24.43 -7.68
C HIS A 21 9.83 -23.92 -7.75
N ILE A 22 10.06 -22.83 -8.50
CA ILE A 22 11.33 -22.09 -8.48
C ILE A 22 11.25 -21.02 -7.39
N GLU A 23 12.24 -20.94 -6.51
CA GLU A 23 12.29 -19.88 -5.49
C GLU A 23 12.96 -18.62 -6.05
N SER A 24 12.31 -17.48 -5.82
CA SER A 24 12.75 -16.16 -6.30
C SER A 24 14.25 -15.89 -6.02
N PRO A 25 15.02 -15.29 -6.95
CA PRO A 25 16.47 -15.12 -6.82
C PRO A 25 16.95 -14.48 -5.52
N PHE A 26 16.17 -13.59 -4.90
CA PHE A 26 16.49 -13.02 -3.59
C PHE A 26 16.40 -14.04 -2.45
N PHE A 27 15.37 -14.90 -2.43
CA PHE A 27 15.29 -15.99 -1.45
C PHE A 27 16.43 -16.99 -1.68
N ALA A 28 16.63 -17.40 -2.94
CA ALA A 28 17.69 -18.32 -3.33
C ALA A 28 19.09 -17.79 -2.95
N ALA A 29 19.39 -16.52 -3.20
CA ALA A 29 20.67 -15.91 -2.87
C ALA A 29 20.92 -15.81 -1.36
N ASN A 30 19.91 -15.44 -0.56
CA ASN A 30 20.04 -15.38 0.90
C ASN A 30 20.16 -16.78 1.52
N PHE A 31 19.40 -17.76 1.00
CA PHE A 31 19.51 -19.18 1.38
C PHE A 31 20.92 -19.69 1.10
N ILE A 32 21.42 -19.56 -0.13
CA ILE A 32 22.78 -20.00 -0.50
C ILE A 32 23.87 -19.21 0.25
N ARG A 33 23.64 -17.95 0.64
CA ARG A 33 24.59 -17.21 1.50
C ARG A 33 24.73 -17.86 2.88
N GLY A 34 23.62 -18.10 3.58
CA GLY A 34 23.63 -18.77 4.89
C GLY A 34 24.17 -20.21 4.83
N GLU A 35 23.81 -20.95 3.77
CA GLU A 35 24.27 -22.32 3.53
C GLU A 35 25.75 -22.44 3.10
N LEU A 36 26.38 -21.33 2.68
CA LEU A 36 27.83 -21.23 2.53
C LEU A 36 28.51 -20.84 3.86
N GLU A 37 27.81 -20.22 4.79
CA GLU A 37 28.33 -19.76 6.08
C GLU A 37 28.33 -20.88 7.14
N ASP A 38 27.27 -21.70 7.24
CA ASP A 38 27.26 -22.85 8.14
C ASP A 38 28.08 -24.04 7.60
N ARG A 39 28.74 -24.78 8.51
CA ARG A 39 29.46 -26.03 8.24
C ARG A 39 28.87 -27.24 8.97
N ARG A 40 27.78 -27.09 9.73
CA ARG A 40 27.26 -28.13 10.65
C ARG A 40 25.73 -28.24 10.69
N ASN A 41 25.11 -28.64 9.57
CA ASN A 41 24.03 -29.64 9.61
C ASN A 41 23.75 -30.32 8.25
N GLY A 42 22.79 -31.26 8.24
CA GLY A 42 22.54 -32.18 7.11
C GLY A 42 21.75 -31.56 5.95
N PHE A 43 22.38 -31.50 4.77
CA PHE A 43 21.87 -30.93 3.53
C PHE A 43 21.19 -31.97 2.62
N SER A 44 20.16 -31.60 1.85
CA SER A 44 19.62 -32.41 0.74
C SER A 44 20.49 -32.36 -0.54
N CYS A 45 21.08 -31.20 -0.86
CA CYS A 45 21.74 -30.93 -2.14
C CYS A 45 23.18 -30.38 -2.02
N ARG A 46 23.98 -31.06 -1.19
CA ARG A 46 25.42 -30.79 -1.02
C ARG A 46 26.23 -30.93 -2.32
N TYR A 47 25.78 -31.78 -3.23
CA TYR A 47 26.39 -32.00 -4.54
C TYR A 47 26.22 -30.76 -5.44
N ASP A 48 24.98 -30.28 -5.59
CA ASP A 48 24.65 -29.12 -6.42
C ASP A 48 25.36 -27.84 -5.93
N LEU A 49 25.46 -27.64 -4.61
CA LEU A 49 26.21 -26.54 -4.00
C LEU A 49 27.71 -26.60 -4.37
N THR A 50 28.26 -27.81 -4.51
CA THR A 50 29.65 -28.02 -4.93
C THR A 50 29.81 -27.65 -6.41
N GLN A 51 28.91 -28.12 -7.28
CA GLN A 51 28.91 -27.72 -8.69
C GLN A 51 28.74 -26.21 -8.90
N LEU A 52 27.90 -25.53 -8.10
CA LEU A 52 27.75 -24.08 -8.13
C LEU A 52 29.05 -23.37 -7.75
N LEU A 53 29.80 -23.89 -6.77
CA LEU A 53 31.11 -23.37 -6.39
C LEU A 53 32.17 -23.62 -7.47
N ASP A 54 32.18 -24.80 -8.10
CA ASP A 54 33.09 -25.12 -9.21
C ASP A 54 32.85 -24.22 -10.44
N ASP A 55 31.58 -24.04 -10.84
CA ASP A 55 31.13 -23.05 -11.84
C ASP A 55 31.51 -21.61 -11.46
N SER A 56 31.78 -21.35 -10.18
CA SER A 56 32.12 -20.04 -9.63
C SER A 56 33.62 -19.91 -9.31
N HIS A 57 34.44 -20.88 -9.70
CA HIS A 57 35.87 -20.97 -9.43
C HIS A 57 36.20 -20.86 -7.92
N GLY A 58 35.39 -21.48 -7.07
CA GLY A 58 35.53 -21.51 -5.61
C GLY A 58 35.11 -20.24 -4.87
N SER A 59 34.79 -19.14 -5.56
CA SER A 59 34.35 -17.88 -4.92
C SER A 59 32.88 -17.96 -4.51
N ARG A 60 32.63 -17.76 -3.22
CA ARG A 60 31.29 -17.69 -2.61
C ARG A 60 30.50 -16.50 -3.14
N GLU A 61 31.19 -15.39 -3.34
CA GLU A 61 30.64 -14.13 -3.84
C GLU A 61 30.28 -14.25 -5.32
N ARG A 62 30.97 -15.12 -6.09
CA ARG A 62 30.55 -15.48 -7.44
C ARG A 62 29.35 -16.43 -7.39
N ALA A 63 29.38 -17.48 -6.57
CA ALA A 63 28.28 -18.43 -6.42
C ALA A 63 26.95 -17.74 -6.09
N VAL A 64 26.94 -16.87 -5.07
CA VAL A 64 25.76 -16.07 -4.72
C VAL A 64 25.32 -15.17 -5.90
N ARG A 65 26.25 -14.49 -6.59
CA ARG A 65 25.90 -13.68 -7.77
C ARG A 65 25.33 -14.47 -8.95
N ARG A 66 25.78 -15.71 -9.19
CA ARG A 66 25.20 -16.59 -10.24
C ARG A 66 23.75 -16.98 -9.91
N VAL A 67 23.42 -17.11 -8.63
CA VAL A 67 22.04 -17.32 -8.15
C VAL A 67 21.22 -16.02 -8.23
N GLU A 68 21.78 -14.87 -7.83
CA GLU A 68 21.14 -13.55 -7.97
C GLU A 68 20.85 -13.18 -9.44
N GLN A 69 21.67 -13.65 -10.38
CA GLN A 69 21.52 -13.47 -11.83
C GLN A 69 20.64 -14.54 -12.50
N GLY A 70 20.26 -15.60 -11.77
CA GLY A 70 19.47 -16.71 -12.30
C GLY A 70 20.19 -17.59 -13.31
N ASP A 71 21.53 -17.65 -13.32
CA ASP A 71 22.28 -18.74 -13.98
C ASP A 71 21.97 -20.09 -13.32
N TRP A 72 21.85 -20.04 -11.98
CA TRP A 72 21.52 -21.15 -11.10
C TRP A 72 20.23 -20.84 -10.34
N LEU A 73 19.31 -21.80 -10.34
CA LEU A 73 17.96 -21.66 -9.79
C LEU A 73 17.78 -22.60 -8.61
N LEU A 74 17.23 -22.10 -7.51
CA LEU A 74 16.81 -22.92 -6.36
C LEU A 74 15.38 -23.40 -6.60
N ILE A 75 15.13 -24.69 -6.44
CA ILE A 75 13.84 -25.32 -6.69
C ILE A 75 13.39 -26.07 -5.43
N SER A 76 12.09 -26.01 -5.12
CA SER A 76 11.47 -26.55 -3.91
C SER A 76 10.19 -27.36 -4.23
N ARG A 77 9.76 -28.18 -3.26
CA ARG A 77 8.46 -28.88 -3.31
C ARG A 77 7.32 -28.07 -2.69
N ASN A 78 7.64 -27.24 -1.70
CA ASN A 78 6.69 -26.36 -1.02
C ASN A 78 7.27 -24.95 -1.11
N ALA A 79 6.72 -24.15 -2.01
CA ALA A 79 7.05 -22.74 -2.16
C ALA A 79 7.07 -21.98 -0.83
N PHE A 80 8.21 -21.40 -0.45
CA PHE A 80 8.30 -20.54 0.73
C PHE A 80 8.15 -19.06 0.37
N SER A 81 8.50 -18.68 -0.86
CA SER A 81 8.22 -17.37 -1.43
C SER A 81 6.92 -17.40 -2.27
N PRO A 82 5.92 -16.51 -2.02
CA PRO A 82 4.71 -16.42 -2.85
C PRO A 82 4.98 -15.90 -4.27
N LEU A 83 6.21 -15.49 -4.59
CA LEU A 83 6.63 -15.11 -5.94
C LEU A 83 6.83 -16.33 -6.86
N SER A 84 7.14 -17.50 -6.30
CA SER A 84 7.54 -18.73 -7.01
C SER A 84 6.54 -19.23 -8.05
N ALA A 85 5.24 -19.04 -7.81
CA ALA A 85 4.19 -19.45 -8.75
C ALA A 85 4.23 -18.66 -10.09
N SER A 86 4.81 -17.45 -10.09
CA SER A 86 4.88 -16.57 -11.25
C SER A 86 5.96 -16.92 -12.27
N GLU A 87 6.91 -17.81 -11.93
CA GLU A 87 8.12 -18.01 -12.75
C GLU A 87 7.91 -19.00 -13.90
N ARG A 88 6.87 -19.86 -13.85
CA ARG A 88 6.55 -20.85 -14.92
C ARG A 88 6.33 -20.23 -16.29
N GLN A 89 5.79 -19.01 -16.38
CA GLN A 89 5.41 -18.40 -17.66
C GLN A 89 6.56 -17.67 -18.37
N ARG A 90 7.71 -17.46 -17.73
CA ARG A 90 8.77 -16.55 -18.20
C ARG A 90 9.74 -17.13 -19.25
N TYR A 91 9.49 -18.33 -19.79
CA TYR A 91 10.49 -19.12 -20.53
C TYR A 91 10.07 -19.54 -21.97
N HIS A 92 9.28 -18.72 -22.66
CA HIS A 92 9.03 -18.84 -24.12
C HIS A 92 9.47 -17.56 -24.85
N ILE A 93 10.05 -17.71 -26.06
CA ILE A 93 10.76 -16.65 -26.79
C ILE A 93 10.40 -16.69 -28.28
N SER A 94 9.93 -15.57 -28.84
CA SER A 94 9.72 -15.30 -30.28
C SER A 94 9.64 -13.77 -30.52
N PRO A 95 10.02 -13.18 -31.69
CA PRO A 95 10.71 -11.86 -31.67
C PRO A 95 10.23 -10.72 -32.61
N ARG A 96 10.72 -9.47 -32.34
CA ARG A 96 10.79 -8.24 -33.20
C ARG A 96 9.46 -7.49 -33.50
N SER A 97 9.40 -6.18 -33.82
CA SER A 97 10.34 -5.01 -33.81
C SER A 97 9.58 -3.66 -34.01
N MET A 98 9.82 -2.59 -33.21
CA MET A 98 10.61 -1.34 -33.50
C MET A 98 10.00 -0.25 -34.45
N GLY A 99 9.89 1.02 -34.00
CA GLY A 99 9.52 2.22 -34.80
C GLY A 99 9.32 3.54 -34.00
N TYR A 100 9.35 4.73 -34.65
CA TYR A 100 9.33 6.12 -34.06
C TYR A 100 8.60 7.14 -35.01
N LEU A 101 8.57 8.50 -34.95
CA LEU A 101 9.39 9.56 -34.28
C LEU A 101 8.71 10.99 -34.31
N PHE A 102 8.56 11.70 -33.16
CA PHE A 102 8.37 13.17 -32.84
C PHE A 102 7.45 14.15 -33.67
N ASP A 103 6.45 14.77 -32.99
CA ASP A 103 6.23 16.21 -32.63
C ASP A 103 6.69 17.42 -33.52
N PRO A 104 6.19 18.68 -33.31
CA PRO A 104 4.86 19.25 -32.93
C PRO A 104 4.52 20.48 -33.87
N PRO A 105 3.94 21.68 -33.52
CA PRO A 105 3.02 22.17 -32.46
C PRO A 105 1.76 22.92 -33.04
N ALA A 106 1.38 24.13 -32.55
CA ALA A 106 0.16 24.91 -32.90
C ALA A 106 0.26 26.46 -32.64
N PRO A 107 -0.77 27.28 -32.96
CA PRO A 107 -0.98 28.63 -32.38
C PRO A 107 -2.39 28.90 -31.78
N THR A 108 -2.59 30.07 -31.16
CA THR A 108 -3.66 30.42 -30.19
C THR A 108 -4.71 31.45 -30.66
N ALA A 109 -5.80 31.65 -29.88
CA ALA A 109 -6.80 32.72 -30.00
C ALA A 109 -7.18 33.33 -28.62
N SER A 110 -7.92 34.45 -28.59
CA SER A 110 -7.87 35.47 -27.51
C SER A 110 -9.16 35.72 -26.68
N ILE A 111 -9.09 36.65 -25.70
CA ILE A 111 -10.05 36.86 -24.58
C ILE A 111 -10.74 38.26 -24.64
N PRO A 112 -12.05 38.39 -24.33
CA PRO A 112 -12.76 39.67 -24.15
C PRO A 112 -12.80 40.22 -22.69
N TYR A 113 -13.22 41.49 -22.54
CA TYR A 113 -13.17 42.29 -21.30
C TYR A 113 -14.28 42.02 -20.24
N PRO A 114 -14.10 42.43 -18.96
CA PRO A 114 -15.00 42.11 -17.85
C PRO A 114 -16.21 43.05 -17.66
N LEU A 115 -17.21 42.56 -16.91
CA LEU A 115 -18.46 43.26 -16.56
C LEU A 115 -18.39 44.08 -15.24
N PRO A 116 -19.33 45.01 -14.98
CA PRO A 116 -19.34 45.84 -13.77
C PRO A 116 -19.58 45.06 -12.46
N ARG A 117 -19.01 45.54 -11.35
CA ARG A 117 -19.16 44.94 -10.02
C ARG A 117 -20.51 45.31 -9.39
N SER A 118 -21.20 44.30 -8.84
CA SER A 118 -22.36 44.49 -7.95
C SER A 118 -21.93 44.95 -6.54
N LYS A 119 -22.89 45.44 -5.75
CA LYS A 119 -22.66 45.86 -4.35
C LYS A 119 -22.30 44.64 -3.48
N PRO A 120 -21.41 44.80 -2.47
CA PRO A 120 -21.14 43.73 -1.52
C PRO A 120 -22.40 43.37 -0.72
N GLY A 121 -22.65 42.08 -0.57
CA GLY A 121 -23.71 41.54 0.29
C GLY A 121 -23.30 41.53 1.78
N PRO A 122 -24.10 40.89 2.66
CA PRO A 122 -23.66 40.61 4.03
C PRO A 122 -22.34 39.80 4.02
N PRO A 123 -21.50 39.91 5.07
CA PRO A 123 -20.26 39.16 5.14
C PRO A 123 -20.54 37.65 5.01
N PRO A 124 -19.76 36.91 4.21
CA PRO A 124 -19.97 35.46 4.06
C PRO A 124 -19.79 34.77 5.41
N GLN A 125 -20.58 33.71 5.63
CA GLN A 125 -20.41 32.89 6.83
C GLN A 125 -18.98 32.29 6.82
N PRO A 126 -18.29 32.21 7.98
CA PRO A 126 -17.00 31.53 8.04
C PRO A 126 -17.15 30.08 7.58
N LEU A 127 -16.28 29.65 6.66
CA LEU A 127 -16.27 28.26 6.20
C LEU A 127 -16.07 27.30 7.38
N SER A 128 -16.65 26.12 7.27
CA SER A 128 -16.52 25.03 8.23
C SER A 128 -15.98 23.77 7.54
N PRO A 129 -14.68 23.73 7.15
CA PRO A 129 -14.16 22.67 6.31
C PRO A 129 -14.17 21.28 6.96
N GLU A 130 -14.06 20.26 6.10
CA GLU A 130 -14.13 18.86 6.48
C GLU A 130 -12.81 18.12 6.23
N LEU A 131 -12.46 17.25 7.19
CA LEU A 131 -11.37 16.29 7.13
C LEU A 131 -11.96 14.89 7.00
N ILE A 132 -11.58 14.15 5.97
CA ILE A 132 -12.18 12.87 5.59
C ILE A 132 -11.10 11.78 5.57
N ALA A 133 -11.35 10.67 6.26
CA ALA A 133 -10.55 9.45 6.14
C ALA A 133 -11.42 8.36 5.49
N VAL A 134 -10.93 7.74 4.42
CA VAL A 134 -11.62 6.69 3.66
C VAL A 134 -10.88 5.37 3.82
N ALA A 135 -11.57 4.34 4.32
CA ALA A 135 -11.08 2.96 4.37
C ALA A 135 -11.70 2.14 3.23
N GLY A 136 -10.85 1.51 2.43
CA GLY A 136 -11.24 0.46 1.49
C GLY A 136 -11.51 -0.88 2.17
N SER A 137 -12.10 -1.79 1.40
CA SER A 137 -12.32 -3.19 1.75
C SER A 137 -11.00 -3.98 1.74
N GLN A 138 -10.96 -5.07 2.49
CA GLN A 138 -9.82 -6.00 2.52
C GLN A 138 -10.28 -7.44 2.28
N HIS A 139 -9.58 -8.15 1.40
CA HIS A 139 -9.71 -9.58 1.18
C HIS A 139 -8.47 -10.29 1.76
N ASP A 140 -8.56 -10.76 3.01
CA ASP A 140 -7.52 -11.56 3.65
C ASP A 140 -8.15 -12.39 4.77
N ASP A 141 -8.05 -13.71 4.70
CA ASP A 141 -8.63 -14.62 5.70
C ASP A 141 -8.02 -14.43 7.09
N ARG A 142 -6.81 -13.86 7.19
CA ARG A 142 -6.10 -13.67 8.46
C ARG A 142 -6.71 -12.50 9.24
N SER A 143 -7.28 -12.82 10.39
CA SER A 143 -7.88 -11.89 11.36
C SER A 143 -7.04 -10.62 11.62
N GLY A 144 -5.71 -10.76 11.66
CA GLY A 144 -4.72 -9.68 11.79
C GLY A 144 -4.80 -8.57 10.73
N ASN A 145 -5.18 -8.90 9.49
CA ASN A 145 -5.12 -7.97 8.35
C ASN A 145 -6.49 -7.39 7.97
N LYS A 146 -7.60 -8.12 8.21
CA LYS A 146 -8.98 -7.73 7.83
C LYS A 146 -9.28 -6.24 8.08
N MET A 147 -9.03 -5.78 9.30
CA MET A 147 -9.38 -4.42 9.75
C MET A 147 -8.29 -3.35 9.50
N MET A 148 -7.19 -3.65 8.78
CA MET A 148 -6.03 -2.75 8.75
C MET A 148 -6.29 -1.39 8.09
N PHE A 149 -7.12 -1.33 7.04
CA PHE A 149 -7.47 -0.06 6.38
C PHE A 149 -8.36 0.82 7.26
N ILE A 150 -9.36 0.23 7.93
CA ILE A 150 -10.20 0.90 8.92
C ILE A 150 -9.32 1.41 10.08
N GLY A 151 -8.40 0.58 10.58
CA GLY A 151 -7.46 0.95 11.65
C GLY A 151 -6.61 2.17 11.32
N GLN A 152 -6.07 2.25 10.10
CA GLN A 152 -5.29 3.40 9.64
C GLN A 152 -6.16 4.63 9.39
N ALA A 153 -7.37 4.47 8.84
CA ALA A 153 -8.32 5.57 8.68
C ALA A 153 -8.74 6.18 10.04
N VAL A 154 -8.98 5.34 11.05
CA VAL A 154 -9.27 5.77 12.43
C VAL A 154 -8.06 6.42 13.10
N ARG A 155 -6.84 5.90 12.87
CA ARG A 155 -5.60 6.57 13.30
C ARG A 155 -5.52 8.00 12.73
N GLU A 156 -5.93 8.19 11.49
CA GLU A 156 -5.94 9.51 10.85
C GLU A 156 -7.03 10.43 11.43
N LEU A 157 -8.18 9.92 11.89
CA LEU A 157 -9.13 10.71 12.71
C LEU A 157 -8.48 11.23 13.99
N ALA A 158 -7.59 10.45 14.61
CA ALA A 158 -6.84 10.86 15.79
C ALA A 158 -5.84 11.99 15.46
N GLU A 159 -5.16 11.92 14.30
CA GLU A 159 -4.32 13.02 13.81
C GLU A 159 -5.15 14.26 13.48
N PHE A 160 -6.31 14.10 12.86
CA PHE A 160 -7.23 15.21 12.60
C PHE A 160 -7.68 15.88 13.89
N GLN A 161 -8.00 15.09 14.93
CA GLN A 161 -8.41 15.62 16.23
C GLN A 161 -7.26 16.31 16.97
N ARG A 162 -6.01 15.78 16.88
CA ARG A 162 -4.81 16.42 17.42
C ARG A 162 -4.49 17.75 16.74
N ASN A 163 -4.37 17.73 15.42
CA ASN A 163 -3.82 18.85 14.64
C ASN A 163 -4.86 19.92 14.30
N LYS A 164 -6.14 19.53 14.14
CA LYS A 164 -7.24 20.40 13.70
C LYS A 164 -8.53 20.14 14.50
N PRO A 165 -8.50 20.22 15.86
CA PRO A 165 -9.58 19.76 16.74
C PRO A 165 -10.96 20.39 16.43
N ARG A 166 -10.98 21.64 15.95
CA ARG A 166 -12.20 22.42 15.69
C ARG A 166 -12.93 22.04 14.39
N LEU A 167 -12.28 21.33 13.46
CA LEU A 167 -12.88 20.98 12.16
C LEU A 167 -13.75 19.74 12.24
N SER A 168 -14.68 19.62 11.29
CA SER A 168 -15.48 18.42 11.11
C SER A 168 -14.59 17.27 10.64
N ARG A 169 -14.78 16.09 11.21
CA ARG A 169 -14.11 14.84 10.82
C ARG A 169 -15.16 13.85 10.34
N THR A 170 -14.86 13.05 9.33
CA THR A 170 -15.72 11.95 8.87
C THR A 170 -14.90 10.73 8.49
N LEU A 171 -15.32 9.55 8.96
CA LEU A 171 -14.87 8.25 8.51
C LEU A 171 -15.81 7.75 7.40
N VAL A 172 -15.26 7.38 6.26
CA VAL A 172 -15.96 6.70 5.16
C VAL A 172 -15.43 5.27 5.05
N VAL A 173 -16.30 4.28 4.95
CA VAL A 173 -15.92 2.86 4.88
C VAL A 173 -16.62 2.19 3.70
N PHE A 174 -15.85 1.56 2.82
CA PHE A 174 -16.40 0.61 1.85
C PHE A 174 -16.87 -0.65 2.59
N THR A 175 -18.13 -1.04 2.41
CA THR A 175 -18.73 -2.10 3.26
C THR A 175 -18.46 -3.53 2.79
N ALA A 176 -17.94 -3.72 1.58
CA ALA A 176 -17.70 -5.06 1.05
C ALA A 176 -16.62 -5.80 1.85
N GLY A 177 -16.77 -7.11 2.05
CA GLY A 177 -15.85 -7.93 2.85
C GLY A 177 -15.91 -7.72 4.38
N TYR A 178 -16.59 -6.69 4.88
CA TYR A 178 -16.73 -6.43 6.33
C TYR A 178 -18.04 -6.98 6.90
N SER A 179 -17.97 -7.58 8.10
CA SER A 179 -19.14 -8.02 8.85
C SER A 179 -19.87 -6.85 9.55
N ALA A 180 -21.08 -7.09 10.06
CA ALA A 180 -21.83 -6.09 10.82
C ALA A 180 -21.07 -5.64 12.09
N GLU A 181 -20.35 -6.56 12.74
CA GLU A 181 -19.57 -6.32 13.95
C GLU A 181 -18.28 -5.53 13.66
N MET A 182 -17.65 -5.78 12.50
CA MET A 182 -16.52 -5.00 12.00
C MET A 182 -16.95 -3.54 11.73
N LEU A 183 -18.08 -3.36 11.04
CA LEU A 183 -18.64 -2.03 10.76
C LEU A 183 -19.14 -1.32 12.03
N ALA A 184 -19.65 -2.06 13.03
CA ALA A 184 -19.99 -1.52 14.34
C ALA A 184 -18.75 -1.02 15.09
N SER A 185 -17.65 -1.78 15.10
CA SER A 185 -16.39 -1.36 15.72
C SER A 185 -15.77 -0.14 15.02
N ALA A 186 -15.89 -0.06 13.70
CA ALA A 186 -15.49 1.11 12.91
C ALA A 186 -16.32 2.36 13.27
N ARG A 187 -17.62 2.17 13.56
CA ARG A 187 -18.52 3.25 14.00
C ARG A 187 -18.20 3.73 15.41
N GLU A 188 -18.01 2.83 16.37
CA GLU A 188 -17.57 3.14 17.74
C GLU A 188 -16.26 3.96 17.73
N SER A 189 -15.35 3.60 16.83
CA SER A 189 -14.09 4.33 16.61
C SER A 189 -14.32 5.75 16.05
N ALA A 190 -15.27 5.94 15.14
CA ALA A 190 -15.64 7.28 14.66
C ALA A 190 -16.30 8.12 15.77
N GLU A 191 -17.14 7.50 16.60
CA GLU A 191 -17.81 8.14 17.73
C GLU A 191 -16.81 8.59 18.82
N LEU A 192 -15.80 7.77 19.16
CA LEU A 192 -14.66 8.13 20.01
C LEU A 192 -13.96 9.43 19.53
N TYR A 193 -13.71 9.53 18.23
CA TYR A 193 -13.07 10.72 17.65
C TYR A 193 -14.04 11.86 17.33
N ARG A 194 -15.33 11.73 17.68
CA ARG A 194 -16.42 12.69 17.37
C ARG A 194 -16.46 13.04 15.88
N ALA A 195 -16.38 12.01 15.04
CA ALA A 195 -16.46 12.08 13.60
C ALA A 195 -17.81 11.56 13.09
N GLY A 196 -18.22 11.99 11.89
CA GLY A 196 -19.29 11.33 11.15
C GLY A 196 -18.87 9.93 10.71
N PHE A 197 -19.83 9.04 10.50
CA PHE A 197 -19.62 7.70 9.95
C PHE A 197 -20.48 7.51 8.70
N VAL A 198 -19.86 7.18 7.58
CA VAL A 198 -20.50 7.01 6.27
C VAL A 198 -20.09 5.68 5.66
N THR A 199 -21.07 4.88 5.26
CA THR A 199 -20.86 3.62 4.53
C THR A 199 -21.09 3.83 3.04
N VAL A 200 -20.25 3.21 2.20
CA VAL A 200 -20.39 3.20 0.73
C VAL A 200 -20.27 1.79 0.19
N GLN A 201 -21.01 1.45 -0.87
CA GLN A 201 -20.92 0.14 -1.53
C GLN A 201 -20.01 0.14 -2.76
N GLY A 202 -19.79 1.31 -3.40
CA GLY A 202 -18.99 1.44 -4.62
C GLY A 202 -18.56 2.88 -4.90
N ILE A 203 -17.73 3.09 -5.93
CA ILE A 203 -17.05 4.38 -6.16
C ILE A 203 -18.02 5.53 -6.46
N GLU A 204 -19.13 5.27 -7.13
CA GLU A 204 -20.15 6.30 -7.42
C GLU A 204 -20.79 6.86 -6.14
N GLU A 205 -20.82 6.09 -5.06
CA GLU A 205 -21.31 6.55 -3.75
C GLU A 205 -20.26 7.40 -3.04
N LEU A 206 -18.98 7.03 -3.13
CA LEU A 206 -17.87 7.87 -2.67
C LEU A 206 -17.83 9.19 -3.44
N PHE A 207 -17.99 9.17 -4.77
CA PHE A 207 -18.08 10.39 -5.59
C PHE A 207 -19.28 11.26 -5.20
N ARG A 208 -20.45 10.65 -4.94
CA ARG A 208 -21.63 11.35 -4.42
C ARG A 208 -21.32 12.03 -3.07
N TYR A 209 -20.71 11.31 -2.13
CA TYR A 209 -20.38 11.86 -0.81
C TYR A 209 -19.28 12.94 -0.85
N LEU A 210 -18.22 12.76 -1.65
CA LEU A 210 -17.17 13.77 -1.78
C LEU A 210 -17.72 15.02 -2.48
N ASN A 211 -18.52 14.88 -3.53
CA ASN A 211 -19.07 16.03 -4.27
C ASN A 211 -20.24 16.73 -3.56
N GLN A 212 -21.03 16.03 -2.73
CA GLN A 212 -22.35 16.49 -2.26
C GLN A 212 -22.68 16.14 -0.79
N GLY A 213 -21.82 15.41 -0.09
CA GLY A 213 -22.12 14.84 1.25
C GLY A 213 -22.32 15.84 2.39
N LYS A 214 -21.98 17.12 2.14
CA LYS A 214 -22.35 18.33 2.89
C LYS A 214 -22.56 19.44 1.87
N ASP A 215 -23.08 20.61 2.26
CA ASP A 215 -22.95 21.79 1.40
C ASP A 215 -21.47 22.14 1.23
N ARG A 216 -20.89 21.77 0.09
CA ARG A 216 -19.47 21.97 -0.19
C ARG A 216 -19.06 23.44 -0.34
N LYS A 217 -20.01 24.37 -0.52
CA LYS A 217 -19.71 25.81 -0.50
C LYS A 217 -19.43 26.33 0.91
N GLN A 218 -20.04 25.70 1.92
CA GLN A 218 -19.88 26.03 3.34
C GLN A 218 -18.90 25.08 4.06
N SER A 219 -18.84 23.82 3.63
CA SER A 219 -18.05 22.72 4.19
C SER A 219 -17.17 22.04 3.11
N PRO A 220 -16.22 22.78 2.50
CA PRO A 220 -15.30 22.20 1.52
C PRO A 220 -14.37 21.17 2.17
N ILE A 221 -13.82 20.26 1.37
CA ILE A 221 -12.88 19.24 1.81
C ILE A 221 -11.49 19.89 1.94
N GLU A 222 -10.95 19.92 3.16
CA GLU A 222 -9.62 20.47 3.46
C GLU A 222 -8.55 19.37 3.45
N HIS A 223 -8.91 18.15 3.84
CA HIS A 223 -8.02 16.99 3.78
C HIS A 223 -8.81 15.70 3.50
N LEU A 224 -8.37 14.94 2.50
CA LEU A 224 -8.91 13.62 2.16
C LEU A 224 -7.80 12.57 2.22
N ALA A 225 -7.85 11.66 3.19
CA ALA A 225 -6.90 10.54 3.32
C ALA A 225 -7.55 9.22 2.86
N LEU A 226 -6.84 8.45 2.03
CA LEU A 226 -7.34 7.23 1.37
C LEU A 226 -6.47 6.01 1.75
N PHE A 227 -7.05 5.05 2.45
CA PHE A 227 -6.39 3.83 2.94
C PHE A 227 -6.95 2.60 2.23
N SER A 228 -6.18 2.02 1.31
CA SER A 228 -6.55 0.81 0.57
C SER A 228 -5.36 0.14 -0.11
N HIS A 229 -5.63 -0.93 -0.86
CA HIS A 229 -4.76 -1.45 -1.91
C HIS A 229 -4.61 -0.47 -3.08
N GLY A 230 -3.59 -0.71 -3.92
CA GLY A 230 -3.40 0.06 -5.15
C GLY A 230 -2.44 -0.62 -6.12
N VAL A 231 -2.58 -0.23 -7.39
CA VAL A 231 -1.68 -0.59 -8.49
C VAL A 231 -1.36 0.70 -9.27
N PRO A 232 -0.39 0.70 -10.20
CA PRO A 232 -0.18 1.87 -11.06
C PRO A 232 -1.50 2.33 -11.70
N GLN A 233 -1.67 3.65 -11.82
CA GLN A 233 -2.89 4.29 -12.35
C GLN A 233 -4.22 4.05 -11.55
N ARG A 234 -4.24 3.34 -10.40
CA ARG A 234 -5.49 2.94 -9.71
C ARG A 234 -5.38 2.74 -8.19
N ILE A 235 -6.27 3.39 -7.43
CA ILE A 235 -6.55 3.05 -6.02
C ILE A 235 -7.70 2.04 -6.02
N ALA A 236 -7.44 0.83 -5.53
CA ALA A 236 -8.40 -0.27 -5.54
C ALA A 236 -9.06 -0.41 -4.17
N PHE A 237 -10.30 0.06 -4.04
CA PHE A 237 -11.06 0.00 -2.77
C PHE A 237 -11.77 -1.33 -2.52
N GLY A 238 -11.77 -2.24 -3.49
CA GLY A 238 -12.37 -3.58 -3.41
C GLY A 238 -11.47 -4.69 -3.91
N HIS A 239 -10.15 -4.58 -3.70
CA HIS A 239 -9.19 -5.49 -4.34
C HIS A 239 -9.42 -6.96 -3.97
N GLU A 240 -9.36 -7.82 -4.99
CA GLU A 240 -9.60 -9.28 -4.92
C GLU A 240 -11.05 -9.66 -4.52
N LEU A 241 -11.99 -8.71 -4.47
CA LEU A 241 -13.43 -8.95 -4.33
C LEU A 241 -14.12 -9.04 -5.70
N ALA A 242 -15.26 -9.74 -5.75
CA ALA A 242 -16.00 -10.02 -6.99
C ALA A 242 -16.34 -8.76 -7.81
N ASP A 243 -16.65 -7.64 -7.15
CA ASP A 243 -17.03 -6.37 -7.77
C ASP A 243 -15.91 -5.30 -7.69
N GLU A 244 -14.63 -5.70 -7.60
CA GLU A 244 -13.45 -4.80 -7.46
C GLU A 244 -13.54 -3.52 -8.32
N SER A 245 -13.84 -3.70 -9.62
CA SER A 245 -13.87 -2.63 -10.61
C SER A 245 -14.95 -1.58 -10.39
N SER A 246 -16.00 -1.91 -9.63
CA SER A 246 -17.05 -0.97 -9.21
C SER A 246 -16.61 -0.03 -8.08
N MET A 247 -15.48 -0.33 -7.43
CA MET A 247 -14.98 0.38 -6.24
C MET A 247 -13.74 1.23 -6.56
N ASP A 248 -13.12 1.08 -7.72
CA ASP A 248 -11.86 1.74 -8.09
C ASP A 248 -11.94 3.25 -8.28
N LEU A 249 -10.94 3.99 -7.76
CA LEU A 249 -10.58 5.33 -8.25
C LEU A 249 -9.38 5.20 -9.19
N SER A 250 -9.56 5.58 -10.46
CA SER A 250 -8.59 5.33 -11.53
C SER A 250 -8.43 6.52 -12.48
N VAL A 251 -7.41 6.45 -13.34
CA VAL A 251 -7.20 7.42 -14.44
C VAL A 251 -8.37 7.49 -15.45
N LEU A 252 -9.33 6.55 -15.40
CA LEU A 252 -10.54 6.57 -16.22
C LEU A 252 -11.69 7.37 -15.59
N ASN A 253 -11.74 7.50 -14.26
CA ASN A 253 -12.89 8.08 -13.55
C ASN A 253 -12.57 9.25 -12.58
N TYR A 254 -11.29 9.56 -12.32
CA TYR A 254 -10.88 10.65 -11.41
C TYR A 254 -11.57 12.00 -11.67
N ARG A 255 -11.89 12.32 -12.94
CA ARG A 255 -12.59 13.55 -13.34
C ARG A 255 -14.02 13.67 -12.82
N LYS A 256 -14.61 12.61 -12.26
CA LYS A 256 -15.90 12.63 -11.55
C LYS A 256 -15.83 13.36 -10.21
N LEU A 257 -14.64 13.51 -9.62
CA LEU A 257 -14.44 14.35 -8.44
C LEU A 257 -14.54 15.83 -8.85
N SER A 258 -15.36 16.61 -8.15
CA SER A 258 -15.53 18.04 -8.38
C SER A 258 -14.39 18.82 -7.72
N PRO A 259 -13.61 19.64 -8.47
CA PRO A 259 -12.62 20.52 -7.85
C PRO A 259 -13.26 21.51 -6.87
N ALA A 260 -14.47 21.98 -7.17
CA ALA A 260 -15.26 22.87 -6.31
C ALA A 260 -15.84 22.19 -5.04
N ALA A 261 -15.48 20.93 -4.77
CA ALA A 261 -15.74 20.27 -3.48
C ALA A 261 -14.59 20.45 -2.47
N PHE A 262 -13.42 20.91 -2.91
CA PHE A 262 -12.21 21.05 -2.08
C PHE A 262 -11.95 22.52 -1.72
N ALA A 263 -11.18 22.74 -0.64
CA ALA A 263 -10.67 24.07 -0.28
C ALA A 263 -9.43 24.44 -1.12
N ASP A 264 -9.17 25.73 -1.29
CA ASP A 264 -8.09 26.25 -2.17
C ASP A 264 -6.68 25.74 -1.79
N ASP A 265 -6.43 25.44 -0.51
CA ASP A 265 -5.16 24.90 -0.02
C ASP A 265 -5.19 23.38 0.26
N ALA A 266 -6.28 22.68 -0.08
CA ALA A 266 -6.55 21.33 0.39
C ALA A 266 -5.47 20.28 0.03
N ARG A 267 -5.53 19.14 0.72
CA ARG A 267 -4.64 17.99 0.50
C ARG A 267 -5.40 16.69 0.29
N LEU A 268 -4.91 15.85 -0.61
CA LEU A 268 -5.32 14.45 -0.76
C LEU A 268 -4.13 13.54 -0.47
N ASP A 269 -4.26 12.62 0.48
CA ASP A 269 -3.21 11.68 0.90
C ASP A 269 -3.59 10.25 0.52
N SER A 270 -2.98 9.69 -0.53
CA SER A 270 -3.13 8.27 -0.87
C SER A 270 -2.11 7.43 -0.11
N HIS A 271 -2.60 6.51 0.72
CA HIS A 271 -1.83 5.45 1.37
C HIS A 271 -1.93 4.12 0.60
N ALA A 272 -2.51 4.15 -0.61
CA ALA A 272 -2.51 3.01 -1.52
C ALA A 272 -1.15 2.81 -2.21
N CYS A 273 -0.88 1.56 -2.58
CA CYS A 273 0.34 1.19 -3.28
C CYS A 273 0.39 1.88 -4.65
N ARG A 274 1.56 2.44 -5.02
CA ARG A 274 1.89 2.86 -6.39
C ARG A 274 0.94 3.91 -7.02
N THR A 275 0.14 4.65 -6.25
CA THR A 275 -0.71 5.75 -6.79
C THR A 275 0.12 6.85 -7.47
N GLY A 276 1.36 7.06 -7.02
CA GLY A 276 2.34 7.96 -7.64
C GLY A 276 3.08 7.39 -8.86
N MET A 277 2.62 6.26 -9.40
CA MET A 277 3.20 5.58 -10.56
C MET A 277 2.19 5.54 -11.71
N GLY A 278 2.63 5.96 -12.90
CA GLY A 278 1.79 6.12 -14.10
C GLY A 278 2.12 5.17 -15.24
N ASN A 279 3.09 4.27 -15.07
CA ASN A 279 3.26 3.15 -15.99
C ASN A 279 2.01 2.25 -15.99
N GLN A 280 1.73 1.55 -17.09
CA GLN A 280 0.55 0.67 -17.18
C GLN A 280 0.81 -0.65 -16.44
N PRO A 281 -0.19 -1.20 -15.73
CA PRO A 281 -0.03 -2.43 -14.93
C PRO A 281 0.20 -3.69 -15.78
N ASP A 282 -0.13 -3.63 -17.07
CA ASP A 282 -0.06 -4.70 -18.08
C ASP A 282 1.38 -5.16 -18.36
N LEU A 283 2.38 -4.32 -18.10
CA LEU A 283 3.79 -4.70 -18.20
C LEU A 283 4.24 -5.34 -16.89
N PRO A 284 4.90 -6.52 -16.92
CA PRO A 284 5.46 -7.14 -15.72
C PRO A 284 6.35 -6.14 -14.96
N ILE A 285 5.90 -5.76 -13.76
CA ILE A 285 6.49 -4.66 -12.98
C ILE A 285 7.93 -4.97 -12.53
N GLU A 286 8.51 -6.13 -12.86
CA GLU A 286 9.86 -6.57 -12.45
C GLU A 286 10.99 -6.21 -13.44
N GLU A 287 10.70 -5.78 -14.67
CA GLU A 287 11.72 -5.33 -15.63
C GLU A 287 11.86 -3.79 -15.68
N ALA A 288 12.75 -3.27 -16.54
CA ALA A 288 13.37 -1.94 -16.49
C ALA A 288 12.43 -0.72 -16.33
N VAL A 289 11.13 -0.89 -16.61
CA VAL A 289 10.04 0.06 -16.34
C VAL A 289 9.99 0.48 -14.86
N GLN A 290 10.53 -0.31 -13.92
CA GLN A 290 10.69 0.12 -12.52
C GLN A 290 11.42 1.46 -12.37
N PHE A 291 12.50 1.69 -13.12
CA PHE A 291 13.33 2.89 -12.96
C PHE A 291 12.67 4.16 -13.48
N TYR A 292 11.60 4.03 -14.27
CA TYR A 292 10.89 5.14 -14.92
C TYR A 292 9.42 5.15 -14.47
N PRO A 293 9.14 5.68 -13.26
CA PRO A 293 7.82 5.57 -12.62
C PRO A 293 6.68 6.31 -13.33
N GLN A 294 6.98 7.11 -14.37
CA GLN A 294 5.98 7.87 -15.14
C GLN A 294 5.07 8.67 -14.19
N THR A 295 5.70 9.54 -13.39
CA THR A 295 5.03 10.30 -12.33
C THR A 295 4.03 11.31 -12.88
N ASN A 296 4.25 11.83 -14.11
CA ASN A 296 3.36 12.82 -14.72
C ASN A 296 2.04 12.17 -15.18
N GLU A 297 2.12 10.90 -15.58
CA GLU A 297 1.04 10.04 -16.04
C GLU A 297 0.33 9.35 -14.87
N SER A 298 0.83 9.53 -13.65
CA SER A 298 0.30 8.88 -12.45
C SER A 298 -1.06 9.42 -12.03
N LEU A 299 -1.87 8.56 -11.39
CA LEU A 299 -3.14 8.97 -10.80
C LEU A 299 -2.95 10.10 -9.78
N ALA A 300 -1.83 10.13 -9.05
CA ALA A 300 -1.51 11.21 -8.12
C ALA A 300 -1.36 12.58 -8.82
N GLN A 301 -0.61 12.65 -9.92
CA GLN A 301 -0.43 13.91 -10.67
C GLN A 301 -1.72 14.32 -11.40
N LEU A 302 -2.46 13.36 -11.95
CA LEU A 302 -3.74 13.62 -12.63
C LEU A 302 -4.80 14.15 -11.65
N LEU A 303 -4.86 13.62 -10.41
CA LEU A 303 -5.67 14.17 -9.33
C LEU A 303 -5.22 15.58 -8.94
N ALA A 304 -3.91 15.82 -8.78
CA ALA A 304 -3.37 17.13 -8.42
C ALA A 304 -3.74 18.20 -9.47
N ASN A 305 -3.51 17.90 -10.76
CA ASN A 305 -3.83 18.82 -11.86
C ASN A 305 -5.33 19.12 -11.99
N HIS A 306 -6.19 18.09 -11.86
CA HIS A 306 -7.65 18.25 -12.02
C HIS A 306 -8.30 18.96 -10.83
N LEU A 307 -7.98 18.53 -9.60
CA LEU A 307 -8.56 19.10 -8.39
C LEU A 307 -7.88 20.41 -7.94
N ARG A 308 -6.68 20.70 -8.46
CA ARG A 308 -5.79 21.80 -8.06
C ARG A 308 -5.28 21.72 -6.61
N VAL A 309 -5.49 20.58 -5.94
CA VAL A 309 -5.02 20.31 -4.58
C VAL A 309 -3.59 19.77 -4.55
N ARG A 310 -2.96 19.75 -3.37
CA ARG A 310 -1.74 18.97 -3.13
C ARG A 310 -2.10 17.49 -3.01
N VAL A 311 -1.41 16.60 -3.72
CA VAL A 311 -1.62 15.15 -3.58
C VAL A 311 -0.36 14.52 -3.01
N ARG A 312 -0.43 13.77 -1.92
CA ARG A 312 0.69 12.93 -1.46
C ARG A 312 0.41 11.47 -1.75
N ALA A 313 1.39 10.77 -2.32
CA ALA A 313 1.21 9.38 -2.75
C ALA A 313 2.50 8.57 -2.66
N TYR A 314 2.36 7.26 -2.51
CA TYR A 314 3.47 6.33 -2.67
C TYR A 314 3.71 6.01 -4.15
N ILE A 315 4.97 6.16 -4.60
CA ILE A 315 5.45 5.58 -5.86
C ILE A 315 5.74 4.08 -5.66
N ARG A 316 6.11 3.70 -4.44
CA ARG A 316 6.32 2.31 -4.01
C ARG A 316 5.03 1.63 -3.52
N ARG A 317 5.11 0.34 -3.20
CA ARG A 317 4.11 -0.30 -2.33
C ARG A 317 4.06 0.43 -0.99
N SER A 318 2.87 0.68 -0.49
CA SER A 318 2.64 0.99 0.92
C SER A 318 2.80 -0.28 1.76
N ASP A 319 3.28 -0.11 2.99
CA ASP A 319 3.49 -1.19 3.95
C ASP A 319 2.65 -0.93 5.21
N TYR A 320 1.74 -1.87 5.47
CA TYR A 320 0.77 -1.86 6.57
C TYR A 320 1.17 -2.81 7.72
N LYS A 321 2.29 -3.55 7.64
CA LYS A 321 2.62 -4.64 8.58
C LYS A 321 2.81 -4.19 10.05
N ASN A 322 3.02 -2.89 10.26
CA ASN A 322 3.23 -2.28 11.59
C ASN A 322 1.94 -1.70 12.21
N THR A 323 0.78 -1.82 11.55
CA THR A 323 -0.52 -1.22 11.95
C THR A 323 -0.86 -1.50 13.42
N TRP A 324 -0.68 -2.75 13.87
CA TRP A 324 -0.92 -3.19 15.26
C TRP A 324 0.38 -3.32 16.09
N GLY A 325 1.36 -2.49 15.76
CA GLY A 325 2.71 -2.47 16.36
C GLY A 325 3.79 -3.03 15.42
N SER A 326 5.04 -2.63 15.62
CA SER A 326 6.22 -3.10 14.88
C SER A 326 6.74 -4.45 15.40
N PHE A 327 7.80 -4.99 14.78
CA PHE A 327 8.49 -6.18 15.32
C PHE A 327 9.19 -5.85 16.65
N GLU A 328 9.84 -4.69 16.71
CA GLU A 328 10.56 -4.16 17.84
C GLU A 328 9.62 -3.89 19.02
N GLU A 329 8.47 -3.27 18.77
CA GLU A 329 7.43 -3.05 19.80
C GLU A 329 6.86 -4.37 20.33
N ARG A 330 6.64 -5.38 19.46
CA ARG A 330 6.23 -6.73 19.90
C ARG A 330 7.27 -7.36 20.82
N ARG A 331 8.57 -7.26 20.50
CA ARG A 331 9.67 -7.75 21.36
C ARG A 331 9.82 -6.96 22.65
N LEU A 332 9.61 -5.64 22.61
CA LEU A 332 9.62 -4.80 23.81
C LEU A 332 8.45 -5.17 24.74
N GLY A 333 7.28 -5.52 24.18
CA GLY A 333 6.13 -6.02 24.92
C GLY A 333 6.37 -7.35 25.64
N GLU A 334 7.23 -8.23 25.10
CA GLU A 334 7.65 -9.48 25.76
C GLU A 334 8.52 -9.23 27.02
N LEU A 335 9.10 -8.02 27.17
CA LEU A 335 9.91 -7.62 28.34
C LEU A 335 9.10 -6.91 29.44
N CYS A 336 7.80 -6.70 29.25
CA CYS A 336 6.95 -6.03 30.25
C CYS A 336 6.79 -6.88 31.52
N GLY A 337 7.39 -6.41 32.62
CA GLY A 337 7.47 -7.13 33.91
C GLY A 337 8.89 -7.58 34.27
N VAL A 338 9.86 -7.45 33.37
CA VAL A 338 11.30 -7.56 33.68
C VAL A 338 11.77 -6.29 34.38
N THR A 339 12.67 -6.40 35.35
CA THR A 339 13.12 -5.30 36.24
C THR A 339 14.58 -4.86 35.97
N ASP A 340 15.06 -5.07 34.74
CA ASP A 340 16.38 -4.63 34.28
C ASP A 340 16.38 -3.19 33.74
N GLY A 341 17.55 -2.54 33.74
CA GLY A 341 17.72 -1.15 33.26
C GLY A 341 17.46 -0.91 31.75
N ASN A 342 17.21 -1.98 30.99
CA ASN A 342 16.79 -1.91 29.58
C ASN A 342 15.28 -2.17 29.38
N ALA A 343 14.51 -2.33 30.47
CA ALA A 343 13.07 -2.58 30.39
C ALA A 343 12.29 -1.33 29.92
N PRO A 344 11.18 -1.52 29.18
CA PRO A 344 10.26 -0.43 28.86
C PRO A 344 9.63 0.20 30.11
N SER A 345 9.15 1.44 29.99
CA SER A 345 8.47 2.13 31.09
C SER A 345 7.14 1.46 31.46
N GLU A 346 6.79 1.50 32.75
CA GLU A 346 5.53 0.93 33.26
C GLU A 346 4.30 1.49 32.53
N VAL A 347 4.31 2.78 32.20
CA VAL A 347 3.26 3.46 31.43
C VAL A 347 3.12 2.83 30.03
N TRP A 348 4.23 2.71 29.29
CA TRP A 348 4.21 2.09 27.96
C TRP A 348 3.75 0.64 28.03
N CYS A 349 4.21 -0.14 29.02
CA CYS A 349 3.76 -1.51 29.22
C CYS A 349 2.27 -1.63 29.51
N LYS A 350 1.71 -0.71 30.30
CA LYS A 350 0.28 -0.67 30.62
C LYS A 350 -0.55 -0.34 29.38
N GLU A 351 -0.12 0.62 28.57
CA GLU A 351 -0.76 0.99 27.30
C GLU A 351 -0.67 -0.16 26.27
N TRP A 352 0.54 -0.68 26.03
CA TRP A 352 0.79 -1.80 25.11
C TRP A 352 -0.04 -3.04 25.49
N LYS A 353 -0.06 -3.39 26.79
CA LYS A 353 -0.87 -4.51 27.28
C LYS A 353 -2.37 -4.26 27.10
N SER A 354 -2.87 -3.05 27.39
CA SER A 354 -4.29 -2.73 27.20
C SER A 354 -4.72 -2.92 25.75
N LEU A 355 -3.93 -2.43 24.79
CA LEU A 355 -4.20 -2.59 23.34
C LEU A 355 -4.02 -4.05 22.88
N PHE A 356 -3.12 -4.82 23.50
CA PHE A 356 -2.96 -6.24 23.22
C PHE A 356 -4.14 -7.08 23.72
N ASP A 357 -4.58 -6.85 24.96
CA ASP A 357 -5.71 -7.56 25.56
C ASP A 357 -7.03 -7.19 24.86
N GLU A 358 -7.21 -5.93 24.41
CA GLU A 358 -8.32 -5.49 23.54
C GLU A 358 -8.33 -6.27 22.21
N ARG A 359 -7.23 -6.21 21.45
CA ARG A 359 -7.10 -6.93 20.16
C ARG A 359 -7.40 -8.42 20.33
N LYS A 360 -6.85 -9.04 21.37
CA LYS A 360 -7.03 -10.45 21.71
C LYS A 360 -8.48 -10.78 22.12
N ALA A 361 -9.18 -9.88 22.80
CA ALA A 361 -10.58 -10.09 23.17
C ALA A 361 -11.53 -10.01 21.97
N LEU A 362 -11.23 -9.15 20.98
CA LEU A 362 -11.97 -9.10 19.72
C LEU A 362 -11.66 -10.31 18.83
N ASP A 363 -10.38 -10.66 18.67
CA ASP A 363 -9.92 -11.79 17.84
C ASP A 363 -10.54 -13.13 18.30
N ASN A 364 -10.46 -13.44 19.61
CA ASN A 364 -11.06 -14.65 20.20
C ASN A 364 -12.60 -14.71 20.12
N ARG A 365 -13.28 -13.57 19.97
CA ARG A 365 -14.75 -13.48 20.02
C ARG A 365 -15.38 -13.37 18.64
N LEU A 366 -14.70 -12.73 17.68
CA LEU A 366 -15.26 -12.24 16.42
C LEU A 366 -14.36 -12.50 15.19
N ASP A 367 -13.24 -13.21 15.33
CA ASP A 367 -12.31 -13.57 14.23
C ASP A 367 -11.71 -12.36 13.47
N TYR A 368 -11.49 -11.24 14.17
CA TYR A 368 -10.69 -10.13 13.67
C TYR A 368 -9.89 -9.41 14.76
N THR A 369 -8.67 -9.02 14.40
CA THR A 369 -7.81 -8.18 15.23
C THR A 369 -8.13 -6.71 14.97
N TYR A 370 -8.52 -5.97 16.01
CA TYR A 370 -8.81 -4.53 15.93
C TYR A 370 -8.60 -3.82 17.27
N GLN A 371 -8.51 -2.49 17.24
CA GLN A 371 -8.48 -1.63 18.43
C GLN A 371 -9.24 -0.33 18.12
N ILE A 372 -10.17 0.06 19.00
CA ILE A 372 -11.10 1.19 18.81
C ILE A 372 -10.36 2.53 18.71
N SER A 373 -9.17 2.63 19.29
CA SER A 373 -8.30 3.80 19.16
C SER A 373 -7.76 4.04 17.75
N GLY A 374 -7.86 3.07 16.84
CA GLY A 374 -7.13 3.04 15.57
C GLY A 374 -5.68 2.57 15.70
N ALA A 375 -5.01 2.43 14.56
CA ALA A 375 -3.67 1.87 14.41
C ALA A 375 -2.59 2.62 15.22
N ILE A 376 -1.56 1.88 15.64
CA ILE A 376 -0.41 2.43 16.38
C ILE A 376 0.51 3.17 15.40
N ASN A 377 1.17 2.43 14.50
CA ASN A 377 2.08 3.01 13.53
C ASN A 377 1.36 3.45 12.25
N PRO A 378 1.80 4.55 11.60
CA PRO A 378 1.30 4.94 10.30
C PRO A 378 1.69 3.93 9.21
N VAL A 379 0.97 3.95 8.09
CA VAL A 379 1.39 3.31 6.84
C VAL A 379 2.72 3.90 6.37
N ILE A 380 3.72 3.06 6.07
CA ILE A 380 5.04 3.50 5.60
C ILE A 380 5.27 3.15 4.12
N SER A 381 6.32 3.72 3.54
CA SER A 381 6.82 3.28 2.22
C SER A 381 7.54 1.94 2.33
N GLY A 382 7.12 0.97 1.54
CA GLY A 382 7.86 -0.27 1.31
C GLY A 382 9.13 -0.07 0.46
N THR A 383 9.76 -1.19 0.10
CA THR A 383 11.02 -1.24 -0.66
C THR A 383 10.83 -1.39 -2.17
N THR A 384 9.67 -1.87 -2.64
CA THR A 384 9.43 -2.22 -4.06
C THR A 384 8.43 -1.27 -4.75
N PRO A 385 8.58 -0.95 -6.06
CA PRO A 385 9.70 -1.35 -6.92
C PRO A 385 11.01 -0.71 -6.45
N TYR A 386 12.13 -1.32 -6.82
CA TYR A 386 13.46 -0.82 -6.48
C TYR A 386 13.82 0.38 -7.38
N GLY A 387 14.85 1.14 -7.00
CA GLY A 387 15.34 2.29 -7.77
C GLY A 387 14.49 3.57 -7.69
N VAL A 388 13.16 3.49 -7.56
CA VAL A 388 12.29 4.68 -7.43
C VAL A 388 12.42 5.37 -6.07
N PRO A 389 12.09 6.67 -5.95
CA PRO A 389 12.01 7.36 -4.65
C PRO A 389 11.13 6.64 -3.64
N GLY A 390 11.58 6.60 -2.38
CA GLY A 390 10.80 6.10 -1.26
C GLY A 390 10.18 7.23 -0.45
N GLY A 391 9.19 6.89 0.37
CA GLY A 391 8.42 7.86 1.16
C GLY A 391 7.14 8.32 0.48
N HIS A 392 6.41 9.21 1.16
CA HIS A 392 5.11 9.75 0.72
C HIS A 392 5.35 11.05 -0.05
N ILE A 393 5.42 10.95 -1.38
CA ILE A 393 5.87 12.02 -2.27
C ILE A 393 4.74 13.01 -2.54
N GLU A 394 5.01 14.31 -2.46
CA GLU A 394 4.04 15.37 -2.80
C GLU A 394 4.08 15.70 -4.30
N PHE A 395 2.92 15.62 -4.93
CA PHE A 395 2.58 16.04 -6.28
C PHE A 395 1.77 17.33 -6.18
N ARG A 396 2.05 18.29 -7.07
CA ARG A 396 1.40 19.61 -7.11
C ARG A 396 0.80 19.84 -8.49
N HIS A 397 -0.26 20.64 -8.57
CA HIS A 397 -0.79 21.07 -9.85
C HIS A 397 0.28 21.82 -10.66
N GLN A 398 0.23 21.66 -11.98
CA GLN A 398 1.11 22.30 -12.97
C GLN A 398 0.35 23.41 -13.71
#